data_AF-A0A4Q2DI37-F1
#
_entry.id   AF-A0A4Q2DI37-F1
#
_cell.length_a   1.000
_cell.length_b   1.000
_cell.length_c   1.000
_cell.angle_alpha   90.00
_cell.angle_beta   90.00
_cell.angle_gamma   90.00
#
_symmetry.space_group_name_H-M   'P 1'
#
loop_
_entity.id
_entity.type
_entity.pdbx_description
1 polymer ?
#
loop_
_entity_poly.entity_id
_entity_poly.type
_entity_poly.pdbx_seq_one_letter_code
_entity_poly.pdbx_strand_id
1 'polypeptide(L)'
;MNSAADKSIDGWKLLLKNAAPNALHDSDARYDPPKCDEDTRVEVTGEIMDWMMDCNGPQRLLCMTGAAGSGKSALQQTTAEKCLENGILACTFFFSASDPTRNTVKPVIPTIAYQLGRASDLLRRCIKAAVENDPLIFSKSLRTPETGSILFKETMLPAPTAFNVNLKMLKSRFKVLRSSSEQSASTQLRYTNL
;
A
#
# COMPACT_ATOMS: atom_id res chain seq x y z
N MET A 1 11.44 -47.83 -11.13
CA MET A 1 10.14 -47.12 -11.10
C MET A 1 10.40 -45.71 -10.59
N ASN A 2 10.54 -44.73 -11.48
CA ASN A 2 10.77 -43.33 -11.10
C ASN A 2 9.42 -42.70 -10.79
N SER A 3 9.07 -42.61 -9.50
CA SER A 3 7.97 -41.77 -9.05
C SER A 3 8.42 -40.32 -9.21
N ALA A 4 7.92 -39.66 -10.25
CA ALA A 4 8.04 -38.22 -10.40
C ALA A 4 7.32 -37.60 -9.22
N ALA A 5 8.08 -37.09 -8.24
CA ALA A 5 7.55 -36.31 -7.15
C ALA A 5 6.66 -35.21 -7.76
N ASP A 6 5.37 -35.26 -7.43
CA ASP A 6 4.44 -34.17 -7.68
C ASP A 6 5.07 -32.90 -7.10
N LYS A 7 5.57 -32.02 -7.97
CA LYS A 7 6.17 -30.76 -7.55
C LYS A 7 5.03 -29.85 -7.13
N SER A 8 4.49 -30.10 -5.94
CA SER A 8 3.58 -29.21 -5.26
C SER A 8 4.16 -27.79 -5.33
N ILE A 9 3.41 -26.89 -5.95
CA ILE A 9 3.80 -25.49 -6.12
C ILE A 9 3.88 -24.88 -4.72
N ASP A 10 5.04 -24.37 -4.32
CA ASP A 10 5.14 -23.58 -3.08
C ASP A 10 4.53 -22.19 -3.32
N GLY A 11 3.34 -21.97 -2.77
CA GLY A 11 2.61 -20.72 -2.96
C GLY A 11 3.34 -19.50 -2.40
N TRP A 12 4.13 -19.68 -1.33
CA TRP A 12 4.90 -18.59 -0.74
C TRP A 12 6.08 -18.19 -1.65
N LYS A 13 6.76 -19.18 -2.24
CA LYS A 13 7.81 -18.93 -3.22
C LYS A 13 7.27 -18.29 -4.49
N LEU A 14 6.09 -18.70 -4.95
CA LEU A 14 5.42 -18.12 -6.11
C LEU A 14 4.97 -16.67 -5.85
N LEU A 15 4.44 -16.38 -4.66
CA LEU A 15 4.13 -15.02 -4.20
C LEU A 15 5.37 -14.12 -4.30
N LEU A 16 6.49 -14.58 -3.74
CA LEU A 16 7.73 -13.81 -3.70
C LEU A 16 8.28 -13.51 -5.10
N LYS A 17 8.13 -14.46 -6.04
CA LYS A 17 8.52 -14.28 -7.45
C LYS A 17 7.73 -13.17 -8.16
N ASN A 18 6.52 -12.87 -7.70
CA ASN A 18 5.65 -11.85 -8.29
C ASN A 18 5.68 -10.52 -7.52
N ALA A 19 6.31 -10.48 -6.34
CA ALA A 19 6.48 -9.26 -5.56
C ALA A 19 7.60 -8.37 -6.14
N ALA A 20 7.60 -7.09 -5.74
CA ALA A 20 8.65 -6.12 -6.02
C ALA A 20 9.31 -5.70 -4.69
N PRO A 21 10.35 -6.41 -4.22
CA PRO A 21 11.04 -6.09 -2.97
C PRO A 21 11.63 -4.67 -2.97
N ASN A 22 12.04 -4.18 -4.14
CA ASN A 22 12.52 -2.82 -4.34
C ASN A 22 11.46 -1.72 -4.16
N ALA A 23 10.17 -2.07 -4.06
CA ALA A 23 9.08 -1.11 -3.81
C ALA A 23 8.82 -0.87 -2.31
N LEU A 24 9.45 -1.62 -1.40
CA LEU A 24 9.28 -1.46 0.04
C LEU A 24 9.86 -0.11 0.52
N HIS A 25 9.34 0.43 1.62
CA HIS A 25 9.86 1.67 2.24
C HIS A 25 11.31 1.57 2.75
N ASP A 26 11.72 0.37 3.14
CA ASP A 26 13.01 0.01 3.76
C ASP A 26 13.94 -0.76 2.81
N SER A 27 13.64 -0.74 1.50
CA SER A 27 14.46 -1.41 0.49
C SER A 27 15.78 -0.67 0.24
N ASP A 28 16.88 -1.41 0.12
CA ASP A 28 18.19 -0.90 -0.30
C ASP A 28 18.17 -0.18 -1.67
N ALA A 29 17.35 -0.65 -2.61
CA ALA A 29 17.09 0.05 -3.89
C ALA A 29 16.47 1.47 -3.76
N ARG A 30 16.21 1.91 -2.53
CA ARG A 30 15.71 3.22 -2.14
C ARG A 30 16.59 3.87 -1.09
N TYR A 31 17.88 3.51 -1.04
CA TYR A 31 18.87 4.15 -0.19
C TYR A 31 18.76 5.68 -0.30
N ASP A 32 18.80 6.33 0.86
CA ASP A 32 18.57 7.77 1.03
C ASP A 32 17.29 8.26 0.31
N PRO A 33 16.11 7.71 0.67
CA PRO A 33 14.87 8.11 0.03
C PRO A 33 14.61 9.58 0.38
N PRO A 34 13.98 10.36 -0.52
CA PRO A 34 13.65 11.75 -0.20
C PRO A 34 12.77 11.77 1.06
N LYS A 35 13.09 12.65 2.00
CA LYS A 35 12.33 12.89 3.24
C LYS A 35 12.06 14.38 3.41
N CYS A 36 11.03 14.70 4.17
CA CYS A 36 10.86 16.07 4.63
C CYS A 36 11.91 16.34 5.71
N ASP A 37 12.52 17.52 5.68
CA ASP A 37 13.36 18.00 6.79
C ASP A 37 12.48 18.09 8.05
N GLU A 38 13.06 17.84 9.23
CA GLU A 38 12.32 17.67 10.50
C GLU A 38 11.33 18.82 10.80
N ASP A 39 11.68 20.04 10.42
CA ASP A 39 10.89 21.25 10.66
C ASP A 39 10.00 21.67 9.47
N THR A 40 9.97 20.88 8.39
CA THR A 40 9.18 21.16 7.20
C THR A 40 7.96 20.27 7.12
N ARG A 41 6.84 20.83 6.63
CA ARG A 41 5.57 20.07 6.42
C ARG A 41 5.05 19.37 7.69
N VAL A 42 5.42 19.85 8.88
CA VAL A 42 5.00 19.30 10.18
C VAL A 42 3.48 19.28 10.30
N GLU A 43 2.81 20.39 9.97
CA GLU A 43 1.35 20.52 10.00
C GLU A 43 0.68 19.50 9.08
N VAL A 44 1.10 19.44 7.81
CA VAL A 44 0.54 18.48 6.84
C VAL A 44 0.79 17.03 7.28
N THR A 45 1.97 16.73 7.82
CA THR A 45 2.28 15.40 8.34
C THR A 45 1.39 15.05 9.53
N GLY A 46 1.15 16.00 10.44
CA GLY A 46 0.21 15.87 11.55
C GLY A 46 -1.20 15.55 11.07
N GLU A 47 -1.73 16.33 10.11
CA GLU A 47 -3.05 16.08 9.53
C GLU A 47 -3.20 14.70 8.87
N ILE A 48 -2.11 14.18 8.29
CA ILE A 48 -2.08 12.84 7.71
C ILE A 48 -2.10 11.80 8.82
N MET A 49 -1.28 11.95 9.86
CA MET A 49 -1.23 11.02 10.99
C MET A 49 -2.57 10.99 11.73
N ASP A 50 -3.17 12.14 12.03
CA ASP A 50 -4.49 12.23 12.67
C ASP A 50 -5.56 11.54 11.83
N TRP A 51 -5.51 11.71 10.50
CA TRP A 51 -6.40 11.01 9.59
C TRP A 51 -6.18 9.49 9.60
N MET A 52 -4.93 9.01 9.65
CA MET A 52 -4.63 7.59 9.72
C MET A 52 -5.10 6.96 11.03
N MET A 53 -5.09 7.73 12.13
CA MET A 53 -5.52 7.28 13.45
C MET A 53 -7.04 7.33 13.64
N ASP A 54 -7.76 8.17 12.88
CA ASP A 54 -9.22 8.20 12.87
C ASP A 54 -9.83 6.96 12.17
N CYS A 55 -9.96 5.89 12.93
CA CYS A 55 -10.52 4.63 12.45
C CYS A 55 -12.04 4.71 12.19
N ASN A 56 -12.72 5.68 12.81
CA ASN A 56 -14.16 5.89 12.70
C ASN A 56 -14.54 6.81 11.52
N GLY A 57 -13.56 7.54 10.98
CA GLY A 57 -13.72 8.40 9.82
C GLY A 57 -14.21 7.64 8.58
N PRO A 58 -15.08 8.24 7.75
CA PRO A 58 -15.64 7.56 6.59
C PRO A 58 -14.65 7.47 5.40
N GLN A 59 -13.52 8.20 5.44
CA GLN A 59 -12.51 8.20 4.37
C GLN A 59 -11.51 7.07 4.57
N ARG A 60 -11.26 6.29 3.52
CA ARG A 60 -10.28 5.18 3.51
C ARG A 60 -9.13 5.37 2.53
N LEU A 61 -9.13 6.49 1.82
CA LEU A 61 -8.13 6.82 0.82
C LEU A 61 -7.78 8.32 0.89
N LEU A 62 -6.48 8.57 1.04
CA LEU A 62 -5.89 9.89 0.95
C LEU A 62 -5.22 10.08 -0.41
N CYS A 63 -5.59 11.15 -1.11
CA CYS A 63 -4.94 11.55 -2.36
C CYS A 63 -4.13 12.83 -2.13
N MET A 64 -2.83 12.78 -2.42
CA MET A 64 -1.92 13.92 -2.30
C MET A 64 -1.67 14.52 -3.68
N THR A 65 -2.07 15.78 -3.88
CA THR A 65 -1.89 16.48 -5.16
C THR A 65 -0.98 17.70 -4.98
N GLY A 66 -0.24 18.04 -6.02
CA GLY A 66 0.61 19.25 -6.04
C GLY A 66 1.59 19.24 -7.20
N ALA A 67 2.23 20.38 -7.45
CA ALA A 67 3.17 20.57 -8.56
C ALA A 67 4.28 19.50 -8.61
N ALA A 68 4.81 19.23 -9.80
CA ALA A 68 6.00 18.39 -9.93
C ALA A 68 7.15 18.97 -9.08
N GLY A 69 7.92 18.11 -8.41
CA GLY A 69 8.98 18.57 -7.49
C GLY A 69 8.51 19.10 -6.13
N SER A 70 7.20 19.18 -5.84
CA SER A 70 6.69 19.73 -4.57
C SER A 70 6.93 18.87 -3.31
N GLY A 71 7.77 17.83 -3.40
CA GLY A 71 8.12 16.95 -2.27
C GLY A 71 7.06 15.92 -1.88
N LYS A 72 6.09 15.58 -2.75
CA LYS A 72 5.05 14.58 -2.43
C LYS A 72 5.62 13.23 -2.02
N SER A 73 6.60 12.71 -2.77
CA SER A 73 7.26 11.44 -2.45
C SER A 73 8.04 11.53 -1.13
N ALA A 74 8.58 12.70 -0.81
CA ALA A 74 9.27 12.96 0.45
C ALA A 74 8.32 12.90 1.64
N LEU A 75 7.15 13.53 1.50
CA LEU A 75 6.10 13.50 2.50
C LEU A 75 5.51 12.09 2.68
N GLN A 76 5.35 11.32 1.60
CA GLN A 76 4.92 9.91 1.68
C GLN A 76 5.95 9.03 2.39
N GLN A 77 7.25 9.22 2.13
CA GLN A 77 8.31 8.51 2.84
C GLN A 77 8.29 8.85 4.34
N THR A 78 8.26 10.14 4.67
CA THR A 78 8.21 10.62 6.06
C THR A 78 6.98 10.08 6.79
N THR A 79 5.83 10.06 6.13
CA THR A 79 4.59 9.47 6.71
C THR A 79 4.77 7.98 6.98
N ALA A 80 5.34 7.22 6.05
CA ALA A 80 5.57 5.79 6.22
C ALA A 80 6.51 5.50 7.40
N GLU A 81 7.57 6.29 7.55
CA GLU A 81 8.51 6.17 8.67
C GLU A 81 7.85 6.49 10.02
N LYS A 82 7.07 7.57 10.10
CA LYS A 82 6.28 7.86 11.30
C LYS A 82 5.28 6.74 11.61
N CYS A 83 4.64 6.17 10.61
CA CYS A 83 3.73 5.03 10.82
C CYS A 83 4.46 3.79 11.34
N LEU A 84 5.70 3.56 10.87
CA LEU A 84 6.54 2.48 11.37
C LEU A 84 6.91 2.73 12.84
N GLU A 85 7.37 3.93 13.16
CA GLU A 85 7.73 4.35 14.53
C GLU A 85 6.56 4.22 15.52
N ASN A 86 5.34 4.53 15.05
CA ASN A 86 4.12 4.40 15.85
C ASN A 86 3.53 2.97 15.84
N GLY A 87 4.14 2.02 15.14
CA GLY A 87 3.67 0.63 15.07
C GLY A 87 2.34 0.43 14.32
N ILE A 88 1.95 1.39 13.47
CA ILE A 88 0.68 1.38 12.72
C ILE A 88 0.88 1.09 11.23
N LEU A 89 2.12 0.92 10.76
CA LEU A 89 2.41 0.62 9.36
C LEU A 89 2.14 -0.86 9.04
N ALA A 90 1.07 -1.12 8.29
CA ALA A 90 0.75 -2.48 7.85
C ALA A 90 1.62 -2.95 6.65
N CYS A 91 1.79 -2.09 5.65
CA CYS A 91 2.55 -2.37 4.44
C CYS A 91 2.76 -1.11 3.59
N THR A 92 3.71 -1.16 2.67
CA THR A 92 4.06 -0.07 1.75
C THR A 92 4.27 -0.56 0.33
N PHE A 93 4.02 0.31 -0.64
CA PHE A 93 4.44 0.11 -2.02
C PHE A 93 4.75 1.47 -2.64
N PHE A 94 5.99 1.68 -3.04
CA PHE A 94 6.42 2.92 -3.69
C PHE A 94 6.68 2.67 -5.17
N PHE A 95 5.90 3.35 -5.99
CA PHE A 95 6.11 3.36 -7.44
C PHE A 95 7.34 4.16 -7.80
N SER A 96 8.00 3.76 -8.88
CA SER A 96 9.02 4.57 -9.54
C SER A 96 8.79 4.54 -11.04
N ALA A 97 8.60 5.70 -11.67
CA ALA A 97 8.35 5.79 -13.11
C ALA A 97 9.53 5.25 -13.95
N SER A 98 10.76 5.36 -13.43
CA SER A 98 11.98 4.90 -14.09
C SER A 98 12.27 3.41 -13.89
N ASP A 99 11.53 2.70 -13.02
CA ASP A 99 11.81 1.31 -12.68
C ASP A 99 10.69 0.39 -13.19
N PRO A 100 10.94 -0.41 -14.24
CA PRO A 100 9.92 -1.24 -14.88
C PRO A 100 9.36 -2.34 -13.95
N THR A 101 10.08 -2.67 -12.87
CA THR A 101 9.65 -3.70 -11.92
C THR A 101 8.63 -3.16 -10.90
N ARG A 102 8.47 -1.83 -10.78
CA ARG A 102 7.53 -1.17 -9.85
C ARG A 102 6.85 0.07 -10.44
N ASN A 103 6.76 0.18 -11.76
CA ASN A 103 5.98 1.22 -12.46
C ASN A 103 4.60 0.72 -12.94
N THR A 104 4.24 -0.54 -12.64
CA THR A 104 2.94 -1.12 -12.96
C THR A 104 2.24 -1.62 -11.70
N VAL A 105 0.93 -1.91 -11.82
CA VAL A 105 0.11 -2.42 -10.72
C VAL A 105 0.28 -3.92 -10.46
N LYS A 106 0.90 -4.66 -11.38
CA LYS A 106 1.07 -6.12 -11.28
C LYS A 106 1.73 -6.59 -9.97
N PRO A 107 2.87 -6.02 -9.54
CA PRO A 107 3.54 -6.46 -8.32
C PRO A 107 2.92 -5.92 -7.03
N VAL A 108 1.93 -5.02 -7.10
CA VAL A 108 1.38 -4.35 -5.91
C VAL A 108 0.79 -5.37 -4.95
N ILE A 109 -0.23 -6.12 -5.38
CA ILE A 109 -0.92 -7.15 -4.59
C ILE A 109 0.06 -8.16 -3.96
N PRO A 110 0.95 -8.84 -4.73
CA PRO A 110 1.87 -9.81 -4.14
C PRO A 110 2.84 -9.17 -3.13
N THR A 111 3.26 -7.92 -3.33
CA THR A 111 4.16 -7.22 -2.39
C THR A 111 3.45 -6.87 -1.08
N ILE A 112 2.19 -6.45 -1.15
CA ILE A 112 1.36 -6.19 0.05
C ILE A 112 1.06 -7.49 0.79
N ALA A 113 0.62 -8.53 0.07
CA ALA A 113 0.35 -9.83 0.64
C ALA A 113 1.59 -10.42 1.34
N TYR A 114 2.77 -10.25 0.75
CA TYR A 114 4.01 -10.65 1.40
C TYR A 114 4.25 -9.90 2.72
N GLN A 115 4.10 -8.56 2.75
CA GLN A 115 4.28 -7.77 3.98
C GLN A 115 3.30 -8.18 5.08
N LEU A 116 2.03 -8.37 4.73
CA LEU A 116 1.00 -8.80 5.69
C LEU A 116 1.24 -10.23 6.20
N GLY A 117 1.61 -11.15 5.31
CA GLY A 117 1.95 -12.52 5.68
C GLY A 117 3.25 -12.64 6.47
N ARG A 118 4.16 -11.66 6.39
CA ARG A 118 5.31 -11.58 7.30
C ARG A 118 4.92 -11.15 8.71
N ALA A 119 3.88 -10.31 8.84
CA ALA A 119 3.41 -9.80 10.12
C ALA A 119 2.43 -10.75 10.83
N SER A 120 1.80 -11.69 10.11
CA SER A 120 0.81 -12.62 10.68
C SER A 120 0.88 -14.01 10.06
N ASP A 121 1.11 -15.03 10.90
CA ASP A 121 1.13 -16.44 10.48
C ASP A 121 -0.21 -16.94 9.97
N LEU A 122 -1.31 -16.37 10.46
CA LEU A 122 -2.65 -16.68 9.93
C LEU A 122 -2.75 -16.20 8.48
N LEU A 123 -2.43 -14.93 8.23
CA LEU A 123 -2.44 -14.36 6.87
C LEU A 123 -1.46 -15.10 5.96
N ARG A 124 -0.28 -15.45 6.47
CA ARG A 124 0.71 -16.23 5.72
C ARG A 124 0.15 -17.54 5.19
N ARG A 125 -0.55 -18.30 6.05
CA ARG A 125 -1.16 -19.58 5.68
C ARG A 125 -2.29 -19.40 4.67
N CYS A 126 -3.16 -18.42 4.89
CA CYS A 126 -4.27 -18.12 3.98
C CYS A 126 -3.76 -17.69 2.58
N ILE A 127 -2.78 -16.78 2.53
CA ILE A 127 -2.18 -16.29 1.28
C ILE A 127 -1.48 -17.44 0.56
N LYS A 128 -0.68 -18.24 1.28
CA LYS A 128 -0.02 -19.42 0.70
C LYS A 128 -1.04 -20.36 0.06
N ALA A 129 -2.08 -20.75 0.80
CA ALA A 129 -3.12 -21.65 0.30
C ALA A 129 -3.86 -21.06 -0.91
N ALA A 130 -4.17 -19.76 -0.91
CA ALA A 130 -4.82 -19.10 -2.04
C ALA A 130 -3.97 -19.16 -3.33
N VAL A 131 -2.65 -18.96 -3.20
CA VAL A 131 -1.71 -19.04 -4.34
C VAL A 131 -1.50 -20.48 -4.81
N GLU A 132 -1.53 -21.45 -3.90
CA GLU A 132 -1.44 -22.88 -4.25
C GLU A 132 -2.69 -23.37 -4.97
N ASN A 133 -3.87 -22.89 -4.55
CA ASN A 133 -5.15 -23.20 -5.18
C ASN A 133 -5.30 -22.58 -6.58
N ASP A 134 -4.73 -21.38 -6.79
CA ASP A 134 -4.72 -20.71 -8.10
C ASP A 134 -3.33 -20.12 -8.42
N PRO A 135 -2.41 -20.93 -9.00
CA PRO A 135 -1.08 -20.45 -9.37
C PRO A 135 -1.08 -19.35 -10.44
N LEU A 136 -2.18 -19.18 -11.18
CA LEU A 136 -2.33 -18.16 -12.22
C LEU A 136 -2.92 -16.85 -11.68
N ILE A 137 -3.16 -16.75 -10.37
CA ILE A 137 -3.87 -15.62 -9.76
C ILE A 137 -3.21 -14.25 -10.02
N PHE A 138 -1.88 -14.20 -10.18
CA PHE A 138 -1.13 -12.98 -10.51
C PHE A 138 -1.16 -12.61 -12.01
N SER A 139 -1.60 -13.53 -12.86
CA SER A 139 -1.83 -13.27 -14.29
C SER A 139 -3.25 -12.79 -14.58
N LYS A 140 -4.16 -12.90 -13.60
CA LYS A 140 -5.55 -12.46 -13.71
C LYS A 140 -5.64 -10.93 -13.63
N SER A 141 -6.67 -10.38 -14.26
CA SER A 141 -6.92 -8.94 -14.22
C SER A 141 -7.36 -8.53 -12.81
N LEU A 142 -6.84 -7.40 -12.30
CA LEU A 142 -7.31 -6.79 -11.05
C LEU A 142 -8.80 -6.41 -11.07
N ARG A 143 -9.44 -6.41 -12.25
CA ARG A 143 -10.89 -6.22 -12.39
C ARG A 143 -11.70 -7.46 -12.03
N THR A 144 -11.05 -8.62 -11.90
CA THR A 144 -11.71 -9.85 -11.46
C THR A 144 -11.76 -9.90 -9.93
N PRO A 145 -12.92 -10.20 -9.32
CA PRO A 145 -13.05 -10.28 -7.86
C PRO A 145 -12.06 -11.24 -7.19
N GLU A 146 -11.59 -12.24 -7.92
CA GLU A 146 -10.69 -13.30 -7.44
C GLU A 146 -9.29 -12.79 -7.07
N THR A 147 -8.70 -11.89 -7.86
CA THR A 147 -7.36 -11.33 -7.56
C THR A 147 -7.39 -10.39 -6.36
N GLY A 148 -8.50 -9.67 -6.15
CA GLY A 148 -8.71 -8.88 -4.93
C GLY A 148 -8.98 -9.77 -3.70
N SER A 149 -9.56 -10.94 -3.90
CA SER A 149 -9.97 -11.84 -2.81
C SER A 149 -8.81 -12.41 -1.99
N ILE A 150 -7.57 -12.46 -2.52
CA ILE A 150 -6.38 -12.89 -1.76
C ILE A 150 -6.20 -12.07 -0.48
N LEU A 151 -6.59 -10.79 -0.51
CA LEU A 151 -6.46 -9.87 0.62
C LEU A 151 -7.78 -9.63 1.36
N PHE A 152 -8.93 -9.81 0.70
CA PHE A 152 -10.20 -9.25 1.18
C PHE A 152 -11.32 -10.24 1.44
N LYS A 153 -11.21 -11.53 1.08
CA LYS A 153 -12.38 -12.43 1.19
C LYS A 153 -12.60 -13.06 2.57
N GLU A 154 -11.59 -13.21 3.43
CA GLU A 154 -11.81 -14.01 4.65
C GLU A 154 -10.84 -13.79 5.83
N THR A 155 -10.33 -12.57 6.03
CA THR A 155 -9.68 -12.18 7.29
C THR A 155 -9.80 -10.67 7.51
N MET A 156 -10.93 -10.21 8.04
CA MET A 156 -10.95 -9.00 8.87
C MET A 156 -11.96 -9.19 9.99
N LEU A 157 -11.47 -9.71 11.13
CA LEU A 157 -12.13 -9.55 12.42
C LEU A 157 -12.24 -8.04 12.76
N PRO A 158 -13.21 -7.65 13.59
CA PRO A 158 -13.45 -6.27 13.98
C PRO A 158 -12.36 -5.82 14.95
N ALA A 159 -11.31 -5.19 14.44
CA ALA A 159 -10.40 -4.38 15.26
C ALA A 159 -9.75 -3.30 14.38
N PRO A 160 -9.60 -2.06 14.90
CA PRO A 160 -9.20 -0.90 14.14
C PRO A 160 -7.69 -0.95 13.91
N THR A 161 -7.26 -1.45 12.75
CA THR A 161 -5.87 -1.33 12.33
C THR A 161 -5.89 -0.78 10.91
N ALA A 162 -5.46 0.47 10.77
CA ALA A 162 -5.55 1.26 9.56
C ALA A 162 -4.92 0.53 8.36
N PHE A 163 -5.76 -0.08 7.53
CA PHE A 163 -5.35 -0.79 6.34
C PHE A 163 -5.19 0.21 5.20
N ASN A 164 -4.03 0.88 5.16
CA ASN A 164 -3.68 1.84 4.12
C ASN A 164 -2.90 1.14 3.01
N VAL A 165 -3.64 0.75 1.97
CA VAL A 165 -3.05 0.29 0.72
C VAL A 165 -3.69 1.03 -0.42
N ASN A 166 -2.88 1.78 -1.16
CA ASN A 166 -3.29 2.44 -2.39
C ASN A 166 -3.46 1.39 -3.51
N LEU A 167 -4.64 0.80 -3.56
CA LEU A 167 -5.17 0.04 -4.70
C LEU A 167 -6.53 0.65 -5.02
N LYS A 168 -6.65 1.27 -6.20
CA LYS A 168 -7.84 2.02 -6.59
C LYS A 168 -9.12 1.17 -6.59
N MET A 169 -10.17 1.84 -6.10
CA MET A 169 -11.62 1.59 -6.26
C MET A 169 -12.24 0.47 -5.43
N LEU A 170 -12.59 0.81 -4.19
CA LEU A 170 -13.85 0.38 -3.58
C LEU A 170 -14.57 1.64 -3.07
N LYS A 171 -15.90 1.64 -3.19
CA LYS A 171 -16.77 2.81 -3.08
C LYS A 171 -16.55 3.62 -1.79
N SER A 172 -16.57 4.96 -1.94
CA SER A 172 -16.81 5.99 -0.91
C SER A 172 -15.60 6.82 -0.42
N ARG A 173 -15.78 8.16 -0.54
CA ARG A 173 -15.14 9.31 0.14
C ARG A 173 -13.60 9.42 0.14
N PHE A 174 -13.11 10.36 -0.67
CA PHE A 174 -11.71 10.77 -0.77
C PHE A 174 -11.40 11.93 0.19
N LYS A 175 -10.21 11.93 0.81
CA LYS A 175 -9.61 13.16 1.37
C LYS A 175 -8.54 13.66 0.39
N VAL A 176 -8.59 14.94 0.02
CA VAL A 176 -7.57 15.60 -0.83
C VAL A 176 -6.83 16.61 0.04
N LEU A 177 -5.51 16.47 0.15
CA LEU A 177 -4.65 17.45 0.82
C LEU A 177 -3.88 18.27 -0.23
N ARG A 178 -3.89 19.60 -0.06
CA ARG A 178 -3.10 20.57 -0.86
C ARG A 178 -2.03 21.19 0.03
N SER A 179 -0.81 21.39 -0.50
CA SER A 179 0.28 21.99 0.28
C SER A 179 0.14 23.52 0.38
N SER A 180 0.45 24.07 1.55
CA SER A 180 0.23 25.49 1.93
C SER A 180 0.92 26.54 1.06
N SER A 181 1.88 26.19 0.19
CA SER A 181 2.51 27.15 -0.74
C SER A 181 1.59 27.65 -1.87
N GLU A 182 0.36 27.13 -1.98
CA GLU A 182 -0.68 27.60 -2.91
C GLU A 182 -1.78 28.43 -2.21
N GLN A 183 -1.64 28.75 -0.92
CA GLN A 183 -2.61 29.59 -0.20
C GLN A 183 -2.39 31.08 -0.50
N SER A 184 -2.82 31.51 -1.68
CA SER A 184 -3.21 32.91 -1.90
C SER A 184 -4.41 32.97 -2.83
N ALA A 185 -5.54 32.44 -2.38
CA ALA A 185 -6.89 32.92 -2.68
C ALA A 185 -7.90 31.95 -2.05
N SER A 186 -8.68 32.49 -1.10
CA SER A 186 -9.93 31.97 -0.56
C SER A 186 -10.58 30.86 -1.40
N THR A 187 -10.38 29.60 -1.02
CA THR A 187 -11.17 28.49 -1.57
C THR A 187 -11.62 27.61 -0.43
N GLN A 188 -12.90 27.77 -0.08
CA GLN A 188 -13.64 26.89 0.81
C GLN A 188 -13.37 25.41 0.50
N LEU A 189 -13.33 24.60 1.55
CA LEU A 189 -13.48 23.15 1.51
C LEU A 189 -14.70 22.80 0.65
N ARG A 190 -14.49 22.49 -0.63
CA ARG A 190 -15.56 21.96 -1.49
C ARG A 190 -15.65 20.45 -1.25
N TYR A 191 -16.67 20.07 -0.50
CA TYR A 191 -17.17 18.70 -0.47
C TYR A 191 -17.74 18.36 -1.86
N THR A 192 -16.95 17.68 -2.70
CA THR A 192 -17.52 17.05 -3.89
C THR A 192 -17.81 15.59 -3.57
N ASN A 193 -19.09 15.30 -3.35
CA ASN A 193 -19.61 13.94 -3.50
C ASN A 193 -19.52 13.60 -4.99
N LEU A 194 -18.71 12.60 -5.34
CA LEU A 194 -18.76 11.90 -6.63
C LEU A 194 -19.38 10.53 -6.40
#